data_AF-A0A1Y0HBM0-F1
#
_entry.id   AF-A0A1Y0HBM0-F1
#
_cell.length_a   1.000
_cell.length_b   1.000
_cell.length_c   1.000
_cell.angle_alpha   90.00
_cell.angle_beta   90.00
_cell.angle_gamma   90.00
#
_symmetry.space_group_name_H-M   'P 1'
#
loop_
_entity.id
_entity.type
_entity.pdbx_description
1 polymer ?
#
loop_
_entity_poly.entity_id
_entity_poly.type
_entity_poly.pdbx_seq_one_letter_code
_entity_poly.pdbx_strand_id
1 'polypeptide(L)' 'MSEPVRRCVVCKTRRPQRELLRLRSHPQGKTLVWGHRGVGRSAYACPETCQAAMMEPARLARALKRPISPDEIPLTI' A
#
# COMPACT_ATOMS: atom_id res chain seq x y z
N MET A 1 -5.15 -23.03 8.41
CA MET A 1 -4.23 -22.37 7.47
C MET A 1 -3.69 -21.12 8.13
N SER A 2 -2.37 -20.99 8.27
CA SER A 2 -1.74 -19.80 8.86
C SER A 2 -1.96 -18.59 7.95
N GLU A 3 -2.62 -17.56 8.48
CA GLU A 3 -2.80 -16.30 7.76
C GLU A 3 -1.44 -15.63 7.49
N PRO A 4 -1.15 -15.18 6.26
CA PRO A 4 0.09 -14.47 5.98
C PRO A 4 0.17 -13.20 6.81
N VAL A 5 1.26 -13.04 7.56
CA VAL A 5 1.54 -11.81 8.31
C VAL A 5 2.35 -10.87 7.43
N ARG A 6 1.90 -9.62 7.33
CA ARG A 6 2.57 -8.56 6.57
C ARG A 6 3.04 -7.46 7.52
N ARG A 7 4.00 -6.67 7.04
CA ARG A 7 4.57 -5.56 7.79
C ARG A 7 4.02 -4.25 7.24
N CYS A 8 3.50 -3.40 8.11
CA CYS A 8 3.12 -2.04 7.74
C CYS A 8 4.35 -1.24 7.31
N VAL A 9 4.27 -0.52 6.19
CA VAL A 9 5.39 0.29 5.68
C VAL A 9 5.67 1.55 6.51
N VAL A 10 4.69 2.00 7.29
CA VAL A 10 4.78 3.20 8.13
C VAL A 10 5.29 2.85 9.53
N CYS A 11 4.51 2.12 10.32
CA CYS A 11 4.84 1.81 11.71
C CYS A 11 5.70 0.54 11.88
N LYS A 12 5.99 -0.20 10.80
CA LYS A 12 6.77 -1.46 10.81
C LYS A 12 6.18 -2.58 11.68
N THR A 13 4.96 -2.43 12.17
CA THR A 13 4.24 -3.46 12.94
C THR A 13 3.87 -4.62 12.03
N ARG A 14 3.94 -5.83 12.55
CA ARG A 14 3.50 -7.05 11.88
C ARG A 14 2.04 -7.30 12.23
N ARG A 15 1.17 -7.43 11.23
CA ARG A 15 -0.25 -7.75 11.41
C ARG A 15 -0.71 -8.77 10.37
N PRO A 16 -1.79 -9.51 10.63
CA PRO A 16 -2.36 -10.41 9.65
C PRO A 16 -2.79 -9.66 8.38
N GLN A 17 -2.59 -10.26 7.21
CA GLN A 17 -2.79 -9.58 5.93
C GLN A 17 -4.23 -9.06 5.75
N ARG A 18 -5.26 -9.74 6.28
CA ARG A 18 -6.65 -9.27 6.19
C ARG A 18 -6.92 -7.98 6.96
N GLU A 19 -6.09 -7.65 7.95
CA GLU A 19 -6.25 -6.46 8.80
C GLU A 19 -5.48 -5.25 8.26
N LEU A 20 -4.71 -5.42 7.19
CA LEU A 20 -3.94 -4.35 6.58
C LEU A 20 -4.55 -3.97 5.23
N LEU A 21 -4.56 -2.67 4.97
CA LEU A 21 -4.87 -2.15 3.64
C LEU A 21 -3.71 -2.47 2.70
N ARG A 22 -4.03 -3.04 1.54
CA ARG A 22 -3.07 -3.29 0.46
C ARG A 22 -3.25 -2.26 -0.64
N LEU A 23 -2.20 -1.48 -0.89
CA LEU A 23 -2.11 -0.57 -2.01
C LEU A 23 -1.12 -1.14 -3.04
N ARG A 24 -1.51 -1.19 -4.31
CA ARG A 24 -0.69 -1.77 -5.39
C ARG A 24 -0.69 -0.88 -6.61
N SER A 25 0.29 -1.06 -7.50
CA SER A 25 0.23 -0.46 -8.84
C SER A 25 -0.89 -1.09 -9.68
N HIS A 26 -1.61 -0.27 -10.44
CA HIS A 26 -2.58 -0.74 -11.42
C HIS A 26 -1.86 -1.44 -12.59
N PRO A 27 -2.36 -2.59 -13.09
CA PRO A 27 -1.71 -3.29 -14.19
C PRO A 27 -1.78 -2.54 -15.54
N GLN A 28 -2.79 -1.70 -15.76
CA GLN A 28 -2.99 -0.97 -17.02
C GLN A 28 -2.46 0.48 -16.97
N GLY A 29 -1.79 0.90 -15.89
CA GLY A 29 -1.37 2.30 -15.76
C GLY A 29 -0.38 2.55 -14.63
N LYS A 30 -0.06 3.83 -14.42
CA LYS A 30 0.82 4.26 -13.31
C LYS A 30 0.05 4.49 -12.01
N THR A 31 -1.28 4.56 -12.04
CA THR A 31 -2.08 4.83 -10.83
C THR A 31 -1.97 3.71 -9.81
N LEU A 32 -2.04 4.06 -8.53
CA LEU A 32 -2.12 3.11 -7.42
C LEU A 32 -3.59 2.81 -7.11
N VAL A 33 -3.86 1.57 -6.74
CA VAL A 33 -5.21 1.10 -6.42
C VAL A 33 -5.22 0.27 -5.15
N TRP A 34 -6.27 0.42 -4.37
CA TRP A 34 -6.53 -0.44 -3.22
C TRP A 34 -7.03 -1.80 -3.71
N GLY A 35 -6.60 -2.86 -3.04
CA GLY A 35 -7.21 -4.17 -3.24
C GLY A 35 -6.31 -5.37 -3.00
N HIS A 36 -6.97 -6.50 -2.78
CA HIS A 36 -6.32 -7.76 -2.39
C HIS A 36 -5.88 -8.63 -3.57
N ARG A 37 -6.34 -8.35 -4.79
CA ARG A 37 -6.01 -9.12 -6.01
C ARG A 37 -5.10 -8.30 -6.93
N GLY A 38 -4.32 -8.98 -7.77
CA GLY A 38 -3.46 -8.35 -8.77
C GLY A 38 -1.95 -8.51 -8.52
N VAL A 39 -1.20 -8.37 -9.61
CA VAL A 39 0.25 -8.59 -9.72
C VAL A 39 1.03 -7.30 -9.58
N GLY A 40 2.31 -7.41 -9.18
CA GLY A 40 3.23 -6.28 -9.06
C GLY A 40 3.57 -5.90 -7.61
N ARG A 41 4.32 -4.80 -7.47
CA ARG A 41 4.73 -4.28 -6.16
C ARG A 41 3.53 -3.72 -5.42
N SER A 42 3.47 -4.00 -4.12
CA SER A 42 2.42 -3.51 -3.24
C SER A 42 2.99 -3.10 -1.89
N ALA A 43 2.33 -2.14 -1.26
CA ALA A 43 2.59 -1.66 0.08
C ALA A 43 1.41 -2.01 0.99
N TYR A 44 1.70 -2.22 2.27
CA TYR A 44 0.70 -2.51 3.29
C TYR A 44 0.71 -1.42 4.36
N ALA A 45 -0.46 -0.97 4.78
CA ALA A 45 -0.62 -0.03 5.89
C ALA A 45 -1.76 -0.40 6.84
N CYS A 46 -1.63 0.03 8.09
CA CYS A 46 -2.73 -0.04 9.05
C CYS A 46 -3.83 0.95 8.63
N PRO A 47 -5.11 0.53 8.64
CA PRO A 47 -6.23 1.32 8.11
C PRO A 47 -6.40 2.67 8.80
N GLU A 48 -6.36 2.74 10.12
CA GLU A 48 -6.69 3.99 10.81
C GLU A 48 -5.45 4.83 11.14
N THR A 49 -4.38 4.20 11.60
CA THR A 49 -3.23 4.91 12.16
C THR A 49 -2.14 5.24 11.15
N CYS A 50 -2.09 4.53 10.03
CA CYS A 50 -0.96 4.59 9.10
C CYS A 50 -1.35 4.87 7.67
N GLN A 51 -2.64 4.88 7.34
CA GLN A 51 -3.12 5.13 6.00
C GLN A 51 -2.71 6.52 5.53
N ALA A 52 -3.06 7.57 6.26
CA ALA A 52 -2.75 8.95 5.87
C ALA A 52 -1.24 9.14 5.61
N ALA A 53 -0.39 8.63 6.51
CA ALA A 53 1.05 8.65 6.31
C ALA A 53 1.48 7.82 5.08
N MET A 54 0.87 6.65 4.83
CA MET A 54 1.20 5.86 3.64
C MET A 54 0.89 6.61 2.35
N MET A 55 -0.12 7.49 2.32
CA MET A 55 -0.50 8.26 1.14
C MET A 55 0.51 9.35 0.77
N GLU A 56 1.60 9.51 1.53
CA GLU A 56 2.68 10.41 1.17
C GLU A 56 3.47 9.90 -0.06
N PRO A 57 3.65 10.70 -1.12
CA PRO A 57 4.33 10.28 -2.35
C PRO A 57 5.74 9.73 -2.08
N ALA A 58 6.49 10.36 -1.19
CA ALA A 58 7.84 9.93 -0.81
C ALA A 58 7.86 8.52 -0.18
N ARG A 59 6.85 8.17 0.61
CA ARG A 59 6.76 6.85 1.24
C ARG A 59 6.35 5.78 0.24
N LEU A 60 5.38 6.09 -0.61
CA LEU A 60 4.98 5.19 -1.70
C LEU A 60 6.12 4.95 -2.67
N ALA A 61 6.87 6.01 -2.99
CA ALA A 61 8.01 5.90 -3.86
C ALA A 61 9.09 4.97 -3.30
N ARG A 62 9.34 5.05 -1.98
CA ARG A 62 10.23 4.13 -1.27
C ARG A 62 9.68 2.70 -1.22
N ALA A 63 8.39 2.54 -0.94
CA ALA A 63 7.75 1.24 -0.79
C ALA A 63 7.68 0.47 -2.12
N LEU A 64 7.32 1.16 -3.20
CA LEU A 64 7.18 0.62 -4.54
C LEU A 64 8.49 0.69 -5.34
N LYS A 65 9.54 1.30 -4.79
CA LYS A 65 10.84 1.63 -5.40
C LYS A 65 10.70 2.19 -6.83
N ARG A 66 9.90 3.23 -6.97
CA ARG A 66 9.78 4.06 -8.18
C ARG A 66 9.28 5.45 -7.80
N PRO A 67 9.51 6.51 -8.60
CA PRO A 67 8.84 7.78 -8.38
C PRO A 67 7.32 7.63 -8.50
N ILE A 68 6.58 8.27 -7.59
CA ILE A 68 5.12 8.33 -7.53
C ILE A 68 4.73 9.80 -7.54
N SER A 69 3.94 10.21 -8.53
CA SER A 69 3.33 11.53 -8.55
C SER A 69 2.06 11.56 -7.68
N PRO A 70 1.69 12.72 -7.10
CA PRO A 70 0.46 12.87 -6.32
C PRO A 70 -0.81 12.43 -7.07
N ASP A 71 -0.89 12.68 -8.38
CA ASP A 71 -2.01 12.28 -9.24
C ASP A 71 -2.19 10.76 -9.38
N GLU A 72 -1.16 9.98 -9.03
CA GLU A 72 -1.23 8.52 -9.05
C GLU A 72 -1.82 7.94 -7.77
N ILE A 73 -1.98 8.77 -6.72
CA ILE A 73 -2.39 8.36 -5.40
C ILE A 73 -3.93 8.42 -5.32
N PRO A 74 -4.62 7.29 -5.04
CA PRO A 74 -6.07 7.28 -5.01
C PRO A 74 -6.60 8.16 -3.89
N LEU A 75 -7.50 9.09 -4.20
CA LEU A 75 -8.10 10.00 -3.22
C LEU A 75 -9.04 9.30 -2.22
N THR A 76 -9.44 8.05 -2.50
CA THR A 76 -10.43 7.29 -1.70
C THR A 76 -10.05 5.80 -1.64
N ILE A 77 -10.44 5.10 -0.55
CA ILE A 77 -10.35 3.63 -0.42
C ILE A 77 -11.58 2.95 -0.99
#